data_AF-A0A7S2QGB6-F1
#
_entry.id   AF-A0A7S2QGB6-F1
#
_cell.length_a   1.000
_cell.length_b   1.000
_cell.length_c   1.000
_cell.angle_alpha   90.00
_cell.angle_beta   90.00
_cell.angle_gamma   90.00
#
_symmetry.space_group_name_H-M   'P 1'
#
loop_
_entity.id
_entity.type
_entity.pdbx_description
1 polymer ?
#
loop_
_entity_poly.entity_id
_entity_poly.type
_entity_poly.pdbx_seq_one_letter_code
_entity_poly.pdbx_strand_id
1 'polypeptide(L)'
;FSSVRSAVRPPPLPFPGGRAGAWSGTPPRPSARVSPMAPAPPSTGPLGQFDEPAARLLRRVGVAIGRRPRAWLAVSFVVCAAVSIGGWLTRWPMGGSKDLLNPMPFELQWCVAGSRTEKAIRTFHDKRGLKSPWAMKISVTMFVPKDAGATSDVATKAALAEVHDLYRQFTGLSVEVRNKTYTTFDLCARGVLPDIPPGVLPTMPFGSPPFPCLAISPLQCFSEEHAVNHPIYQSIDPIIDQIIPSAVPYSTRPSFMNSTDAEIKAALSGLLHPSKAALAPGQGRGCVGYDASLQYNADSWGADFRWGGQDGATMLEAKALKLMTFFEATAKAQARMALTKPDYAVAEDIEEATMRLSGMWDALCREQHAKNTVLEVSNFEDLQ
;
A
#
# COMPACT_ATOMS: atom_id res chain seq x y z
N PHE A 1 -29.15 22.81 1.16
CA PHE A 1 -28.24 23.97 1.35
C PHE A 1 -27.48 24.21 0.06
N SER A 2 -27.45 25.48 -0.36
CA SER A 2 -27.32 26.00 -1.72
C SER A 2 -25.91 25.96 -2.33
N SER A 3 -25.88 25.73 -3.65
CA SER A 3 -25.08 26.42 -4.67
C SER A 3 -23.58 26.61 -4.42
N VAL A 4 -22.76 25.73 -5.01
CA VAL A 4 -21.33 25.99 -5.24
C VAL A 4 -21.16 26.39 -6.70
N ARG A 5 -20.67 27.62 -6.89
CA ARG A 5 -20.36 28.22 -8.19
C ARG A 5 -19.29 27.43 -8.92
N SER A 6 -19.56 27.17 -10.20
CA SER A 6 -18.63 26.61 -11.18
C SER A 6 -17.40 27.51 -11.32
N ALA A 7 -16.23 27.00 -10.96
CA ALA A 7 -14.95 27.62 -11.24
C ALA A 7 -14.45 27.09 -12.59
N VAL A 8 -14.36 28.00 -13.56
CA VAL A 8 -13.79 27.80 -14.89
C VAL A 8 -12.36 27.26 -14.76
N ARG A 9 -12.09 26.09 -15.34
CA ARG A 9 -10.73 25.53 -15.43
C ARG A 9 -9.89 26.37 -16.40
N PRO A 10 -8.63 26.70 -16.08
CA PRO A 10 -7.72 27.26 -17.06
C PRO A 10 -7.35 26.20 -18.12
N PRO A 11 -7.01 26.62 -19.35
CA PRO A 11 -6.62 25.71 -20.42
C PRO A 11 -5.27 25.03 -20.12
N PRO A 12 -5.04 23.81 -20.65
CA PRO A 12 -3.78 23.10 -20.48
C PRO A 12 -2.65 23.82 -21.24
N LEU A 13 -1.49 23.92 -20.58
CA LEU A 13 -0.25 24.39 -21.21
C LEU A 13 0.25 23.36 -22.23
N PRO A 14 0.80 23.78 -23.38
CA PRO A 14 1.35 22.87 -24.37
C PRO A 14 2.70 22.32 -23.88
N PHE A 15 2.79 20.99 -23.77
CA PHE A 15 4.07 20.30 -23.66
C PHE A 15 4.80 20.34 -25.02
N PRO A 16 6.06 20.78 -25.09
CA PRO A 16 6.85 20.67 -26.32
C PRO A 16 7.20 19.19 -26.55
N GLY A 17 6.79 18.68 -27.71
CA GLY A 17 7.03 17.31 -28.13
C GLY A 17 8.52 17.00 -28.31
N GLY A 18 9.04 16.13 -27.44
CA GLY A 18 10.31 15.45 -27.65
C GLY A 18 10.14 14.30 -28.63
N ARG A 19 10.75 14.43 -29.81
CA ARG A 19 10.86 13.34 -30.78
C ARG A 19 11.70 12.20 -30.20
N ALA A 20 11.15 11.00 -30.16
CA ALA A 20 11.89 9.76 -29.92
C ALA A 20 12.82 9.50 -31.12
N GLY A 21 14.12 9.71 -30.93
CA GLY A 21 15.14 9.27 -31.87
C GLY A 21 15.43 7.79 -31.67
N ALA A 22 15.15 6.97 -32.68
CA ALA A 22 15.50 5.56 -32.73
C ALA A 22 17.03 5.39 -32.63
N TRP A 23 17.48 4.67 -31.61
CA TRP A 23 18.87 4.20 -31.50
C TRP A 23 19.00 2.89 -32.29
N SER A 24 19.42 2.98 -33.56
CA SER A 24 19.90 1.84 -34.34
C SER A 24 21.44 1.80 -34.27
N GLY A 25 21.97 1.13 -33.25
CA GLY A 25 23.42 0.91 -33.11
C GLY A 25 23.91 -0.21 -34.02
N THR A 26 24.39 0.13 -35.21
CA THR A 26 25.29 -0.75 -35.99
C THR A 26 26.74 -0.40 -35.63
N PRO A 27 27.60 -1.36 -35.28
CA PRO A 27 28.98 -1.05 -34.92
C PRO A 27 29.79 -0.66 -36.17
N PRO A 28 30.54 0.45 -36.16
CA PRO A 28 31.36 0.84 -37.30
C PRO A 28 32.59 -0.06 -37.44
N ARG A 29 32.88 -0.45 -38.69
CA ARG A 29 34.10 -1.14 -39.11
C ARG A 29 35.36 -0.30 -38.83
N PRO A 30 36.50 -0.93 -38.50
CA PRO A 30 37.77 -0.24 -38.31
C PRO A 30 38.48 -0.09 -39.65
N SER A 31 38.58 1.13 -40.17
CA SER A 31 39.49 1.41 -41.28
C SER A 31 39.83 2.90 -41.36
N ALA A 32 40.93 3.28 -40.70
CA ALA A 32 41.88 4.26 -41.20
C ALA A 32 43.21 4.06 -40.48
N ARG A 33 44.24 3.77 -41.27
CA ARG A 33 45.64 3.63 -40.87
C ARG A 33 46.12 5.01 -40.36
N VAL A 34 46.29 5.16 -39.05
CA VAL A 34 46.84 6.37 -38.43
C VAL A 34 48.35 6.41 -38.71
N SER A 35 48.80 7.37 -39.50
CA SER A 35 50.22 7.67 -39.70
C SER A 35 50.88 8.01 -38.36
N PRO A 36 52.16 7.65 -38.13
CA PRO A 36 52.86 7.97 -36.91
C PRO A 36 52.94 9.50 -36.75
N MET A 37 52.16 10.05 -35.82
CA MET A 37 52.29 11.43 -35.38
C MET A 37 53.64 11.55 -34.69
N ALA A 38 54.49 12.44 -35.21
CA ALA A 38 55.70 12.87 -34.53
C ALA A 38 55.33 13.34 -33.11
N PRO A 39 56.15 13.05 -32.08
CA PRO A 39 55.86 13.47 -30.71
C PRO A 39 55.66 14.99 -30.70
N ALA A 40 54.45 15.40 -30.32
CA ALA A 40 54.17 16.80 -30.08
C ALA A 40 55.14 17.29 -28.98
N PRO A 41 55.80 18.45 -29.17
CA PRO A 41 56.60 19.03 -28.10
C PRO A 41 55.73 19.19 -26.85
N PRO A 42 56.28 18.99 -25.64
CA PRO A 42 55.51 19.09 -24.41
C PRO A 42 54.77 20.42 -24.39
N SER A 43 53.45 20.37 -24.51
CA SER A 43 52.63 21.56 -24.42
C SER A 43 52.75 22.05 -22.98
N THR A 44 53.49 23.15 -22.81
CA THR A 44 53.49 23.96 -21.59
C THR A 44 52.16 24.71 -21.51
N GLY A 45 51.06 23.95 -21.44
CA GLY A 45 49.73 24.48 -21.19
C GLY A 45 49.69 25.10 -19.79
N PRO A 46 48.89 26.16 -19.58
CA PRO A 46 48.87 26.98 -18.36
C PRO A 46 48.20 26.27 -17.16
N LEU A 47 48.41 24.97 -17.00
CA LEU A 47 48.21 24.26 -15.73
C LEU A 47 49.35 24.55 -14.73
N GLY A 48 50.39 25.27 -15.15
CA GLY A 48 51.51 25.72 -14.29
C GLY A 48 51.33 27.09 -13.60
N GLN A 49 50.19 27.76 -13.78
CA GLN A 49 49.89 29.06 -13.15
C GLN A 49 48.65 29.03 -12.24
N PHE A 50 48.24 27.85 -11.76
CA PHE A 50 47.33 27.80 -10.61
C PHE A 50 48.12 28.20 -9.36
N ASP A 51 47.96 29.46 -8.97
CA ASP A 51 48.35 30.11 -7.72
C ASP A 51 49.68 29.63 -7.11
N GLU A 52 50.79 30.23 -7.58
CA GLU A 52 52.09 30.20 -6.91
C GLU A 52 52.02 30.34 -5.36
N PRO A 53 51.14 31.17 -4.77
CA PRO A 53 50.93 31.18 -3.32
C PRO A 53 50.32 29.88 -2.76
N ALA A 54 49.32 29.28 -3.41
CA ALA A 54 48.70 28.03 -2.98
C ALA A 54 49.69 26.85 -3.08
N ALA A 55 50.45 26.77 -4.18
CA ALA A 55 51.49 25.77 -4.37
C ALA A 55 52.60 25.89 -3.30
N ARG A 56 53.03 27.11 -2.98
CA ARG A 56 54.00 27.36 -1.90
C ARG A 56 53.46 26.96 -0.53
N LEU A 57 52.18 27.23 -0.24
CA LEU A 57 51.53 26.82 1.01
C LEU A 57 51.43 25.31 1.13
N LEU A 58 50.94 24.62 0.10
CA LEU A 58 50.83 23.15 0.09
C LEU A 58 52.21 22.48 0.23
N ARG A 59 53.25 23.03 -0.41
CA ARG A 59 54.63 22.53 -0.25
C ARG A 59 55.14 22.72 1.18
N ARG A 60 54.84 23.86 1.83
CA ARG A 60 55.20 24.09 3.24
C ARG A 60 54.46 23.12 4.17
N VAL A 61 53.16 22.90 3.95
CA VAL A 61 52.36 21.93 4.72
C VAL A 61 52.89 20.51 4.51
N GLY A 62 53.18 20.11 3.27
CA GLY A 62 53.75 18.80 2.95
C GLY A 62 55.11 18.56 3.60
N VAL A 63 56.00 19.55 3.58
CA VAL A 63 57.30 19.47 4.29
C VAL A 63 57.10 19.37 5.81
N ALA A 64 56.16 20.12 6.38
CA ALA A 64 55.84 20.04 7.81
C ALA A 64 55.29 18.66 8.22
N ILE A 65 54.45 18.05 7.36
CA ILE A 65 53.94 16.68 7.56
C ILE A 65 55.06 15.65 7.43
N GLY A 66 55.87 15.76 6.36
CA GLY A 66 56.97 14.83 6.07
C GLY A 66 58.07 14.81 7.14
N ARG A 67 58.26 15.91 7.89
CA ARG A 67 59.20 15.95 9.01
C ARG A 67 58.78 15.10 10.21
N ARG A 68 57.47 14.85 10.40
CA ARG A 68 56.93 14.10 11.57
C ARG A 68 55.69 13.28 11.19
N PRO A 69 55.80 12.26 10.32
CA PRO A 69 54.64 11.56 9.77
C PRO A 69 53.79 10.85 10.84
N ARG A 70 54.43 10.27 11.87
CA ARG A 70 53.71 9.58 12.96
C ARG A 70 52.86 10.52 13.82
N ALA A 71 53.37 11.72 14.11
CA ALA A 71 52.64 12.70 14.91
C ALA A 71 51.40 13.20 14.16
N TRP A 72 51.55 13.48 12.86
CA TRP A 72 50.42 13.89 12.02
C TRP A 72 49.39 12.77 11.86
N LEU A 73 49.82 11.51 11.67
CA LEU A 73 48.90 10.37 11.63
C LEU A 73 48.10 10.25 12.93
N ALA A 74 48.76 10.36 14.09
CA ALA A 74 48.09 10.29 15.39
C ALA A 74 47.08 11.43 15.58
N VAL A 75 47.45 12.66 15.22
CA VAL A 75 46.54 13.82 15.30
C VAL A 75 45.35 13.64 14.38
N SER A 76 45.57 13.27 13.11
CA SER A 76 44.48 13.01 12.16
C SER A 76 43.58 11.89 12.63
N PHE A 77 44.14 10.79 13.17
CA PHE A 77 43.37 9.70 13.74
C PHE A 77 42.51 10.16 14.92
N VAL A 78 43.07 10.94 15.85
CA VAL A 78 42.34 11.47 17.00
C VAL A 78 41.21 12.40 16.55
N VAL A 79 41.44 13.26 15.55
CA VAL A 79 40.40 14.14 15.00
C VAL A 79 39.30 13.32 14.33
N CYS A 80 39.65 12.35 13.49
CA CYS A 80 38.67 11.46 12.86
C CYS A 80 37.88 10.67 13.92
N ALA A 81 38.57 10.10 14.92
CA ALA A 81 37.93 9.37 16.01
C ALA A 81 37.02 10.27 16.83
N ALA A 82 37.41 11.50 17.15
CA ALA A 82 36.56 12.46 17.87
C ALA A 82 35.29 12.81 17.09
N VAL A 83 35.39 13.02 15.77
CA VAL A 83 34.23 13.28 14.90
C VAL A 83 33.34 12.05 14.78
N SER A 84 33.93 10.86 14.54
CA SER A 84 33.20 9.61 14.42
C SER A 84 32.51 9.26 15.74
N ILE A 85 33.24 9.21 16.85
CA ILE A 85 32.69 8.92 18.17
C ILE A 85 31.65 9.96 18.56
N GLY A 86 31.89 11.25 18.35
CA GLY A 86 30.91 12.30 18.60
C GLY A 86 29.61 12.10 17.80
N GLY A 87 29.71 11.74 16.52
CA GLY A 87 28.55 11.41 15.69
C GLY A 87 27.81 10.16 16.18
N TRP A 88 28.53 9.12 16.60
CA TRP A 88 27.96 7.85 17.08
C TRP A 88 27.33 7.97 18.48
N LEU A 89 27.94 8.72 19.40
CA LEU A 89 27.40 8.95 20.75
C LEU A 89 26.11 9.78 20.74
N THR A 90 25.84 10.54 19.66
CA THR A 90 24.54 11.22 19.53
C THR A 90 23.38 10.28 19.16
N ARG A 91 23.66 8.99 18.89
CA ARG A 91 22.65 8.01 18.49
C ARG A 91 22.01 7.28 19.69
N TRP A 92 20.72 6.98 19.57
CA TRP A 92 19.90 6.30 20.60
C TRP A 92 20.53 5.04 21.22
N PRO A 93 21.05 4.06 20.43
CA PRO A 93 21.63 2.85 21.02
C PRO A 93 22.88 3.09 21.87
N MET A 94 23.47 4.30 21.84
CA MET A 94 24.64 4.69 22.62
C MET A 94 24.32 5.77 23.67
N GLY A 95 23.04 5.93 24.03
CA GLY A 95 22.59 6.91 25.03
C GLY A 95 22.41 8.33 24.50
N GLY A 96 22.49 8.53 23.18
CA GLY A 96 22.16 9.79 22.52
C GLY A 96 20.65 9.96 22.26
N SER A 97 20.25 11.13 21.73
CA SER A 97 18.83 11.47 21.52
C SER A 97 18.34 11.30 20.07
N LYS A 98 19.20 10.88 19.14
CA LYS A 98 18.85 10.76 17.72
C LYS A 98 18.72 9.31 17.28
N ASP A 99 17.64 8.98 16.59
CA ASP A 99 17.51 7.68 15.96
C ASP A 99 18.55 7.49 14.85
N LEU A 100 18.89 6.23 14.56
CA LEU A 100 19.84 5.89 13.50
C LEU A 100 19.28 6.26 12.12
N LEU A 101 18.00 5.98 11.93
CA LEU A 101 17.19 6.36 10.78
C LEU A 101 16.44 7.65 11.10
N ASN A 102 16.23 8.50 10.08
CA ASN A 102 15.46 9.72 10.25
C ASN A 102 14.02 9.36 10.67
N PRO A 103 13.54 9.77 11.86
CA PRO A 103 12.22 9.39 12.34
C PRO A 103 11.09 10.15 11.64
N MET A 104 11.41 11.03 10.68
CA MET A 104 10.39 11.69 9.89
C MET A 104 9.59 10.66 9.07
N PRO A 105 8.25 10.73 9.07
CA PRO A 105 7.41 10.01 8.13
C PRO A 105 7.92 10.12 6.70
N PHE A 106 7.80 9.05 5.92
CA PHE A 106 8.29 8.98 4.55
C PHE A 106 7.77 10.18 3.72
N GLU A 107 6.49 10.51 3.83
CA GLU A 107 5.87 11.63 3.12
C GLU A 107 6.52 12.97 3.45
N LEU A 108 6.99 13.15 4.69
CA LEU A 108 7.72 14.35 5.10
C LEU A 108 9.17 14.35 4.59
N GLN A 109 9.79 13.18 4.44
CA GLN A 109 11.14 13.07 3.85
C GLN A 109 11.16 13.43 2.36
N TRP A 110 10.08 13.15 1.64
CA TRP A 110 9.95 13.40 0.20
C TRP A 110 9.20 14.67 -0.17
N CYS A 111 8.69 15.42 0.80
CA CYS A 111 8.05 16.71 0.54
C CYS A 111 9.07 17.85 0.50
N VAL A 112 8.79 18.88 -0.30
CA VAL A 112 9.61 20.10 -0.34
C VAL A 112 9.46 20.85 0.98
N ALA A 113 10.58 21.11 1.65
CA ALA A 113 10.60 21.87 2.91
C ALA A 113 9.98 23.27 2.74
N GLY A 114 9.13 23.67 3.69
CA GLY A 114 8.36 24.92 3.70
C GLY A 114 7.12 24.91 2.81
N SER A 115 6.90 23.86 2.02
CA SER A 115 5.78 23.79 1.07
C SER A 115 4.41 23.69 1.77
N ARG A 116 3.35 24.03 1.02
CA ARG A 116 1.97 23.80 1.48
C ARG A 116 1.72 22.31 1.74
N THR A 117 2.32 21.44 0.93
CA THR A 117 2.25 19.98 1.08
C THR A 117 2.83 19.52 2.42
N GLU A 118 4.03 20.00 2.78
CA GLU A 118 4.61 19.69 4.10
C GLU A 118 3.68 20.12 5.25
N LYS A 119 3.17 21.36 5.21
CA LYS A 119 2.26 21.87 6.24
C LYS A 119 0.98 21.05 6.34
N ALA A 120 0.42 20.64 5.20
CA ALA A 120 -0.77 19.80 5.15
C ALA A 120 -0.50 18.40 5.71
N ILE A 121 0.62 17.76 5.32
CA ILE A 121 1.04 16.46 5.84
C ILE A 121 1.26 16.53 7.36
N ARG A 122 1.99 17.53 7.86
CA ARG A 122 2.18 17.75 9.30
C ARG A 122 0.84 17.92 10.02
N THR A 123 -0.02 18.81 9.52
CA THR A 123 -1.36 19.02 10.10
C THR A 123 -2.19 17.74 10.10
N PHE A 124 -2.08 16.93 9.04
CA PHE A 124 -2.73 15.64 8.97
C PHE A 124 -2.15 14.69 10.01
N HIS A 125 -0.83 14.51 10.11
CA HIS A 125 -0.24 13.63 11.13
C HIS A 125 -0.61 14.06 12.55
N ASP A 126 -0.56 15.35 12.84
CA ASP A 126 -0.86 15.90 14.17
C ASP A 126 -2.34 15.69 14.57
N LYS A 127 -3.26 15.77 13.61
CA LYS A 127 -4.71 15.70 13.90
C LYS A 127 -5.36 14.35 13.60
N ARG A 128 -4.81 13.60 12.65
CA ARG A 128 -5.45 12.48 11.95
C ARG A 128 -4.45 11.37 11.55
N GLY A 129 -3.16 11.51 11.88
CA GLY A 129 -2.14 10.56 11.49
C GLY A 129 -2.34 9.18 12.08
N LEU A 130 -1.46 8.24 11.72
CA LEU A 130 -1.51 6.84 12.15
C LEU A 130 -1.52 6.64 13.67
N LYS A 131 -0.99 7.59 14.44
CA LYS A 131 -1.05 7.60 15.91
C LYS A 131 -2.39 8.07 16.48
N SER A 132 -3.30 8.54 15.63
CA SER A 132 -4.64 8.94 16.06
C SER A 132 -5.44 7.70 16.43
N PRO A 133 -6.13 7.66 17.57
CA PRO A 133 -7.03 6.55 17.90
C PRO A 133 -8.24 6.48 16.96
N TRP A 134 -8.39 7.46 16.05
CA TRP A 134 -9.40 7.50 14.99
C TRP A 134 -8.87 7.10 13.61
N ALA A 135 -7.58 6.76 13.50
CA ALA A 135 -7.02 6.25 12.26
C ALA A 135 -7.35 4.75 12.11
N MET A 136 -7.92 4.39 10.97
CA MET A 136 -8.09 2.99 10.59
C MET A 136 -6.74 2.43 10.17
N LYS A 137 -6.53 1.15 10.46
CA LYS A 137 -5.32 0.42 10.06
C LYS A 137 -5.67 -0.49 8.89
N ILE A 138 -4.78 -0.60 7.92
CA ILE A 138 -5.01 -1.40 6.71
C ILE A 138 -3.96 -2.50 6.67
N SER A 139 -4.41 -3.73 6.38
CA SER A 139 -3.57 -4.86 6.06
C SER A 139 -3.77 -5.18 4.58
N VAL A 140 -2.67 -5.21 3.82
CA VAL A 140 -2.65 -5.43 2.39
C VAL A 140 -1.96 -6.74 2.10
N THR A 141 -2.74 -7.74 1.73
CA THR A 141 -2.23 -9.04 1.31
C THR A 141 -2.18 -9.12 -0.20
N MET A 142 -0.99 -9.29 -0.73
CA MET A 142 -0.70 -9.41 -2.15
C MET A 142 -0.61 -10.88 -2.55
N PHE A 143 -1.13 -11.18 -3.73
CA PHE A 143 -1.10 -12.50 -4.36
C PHE A 143 -0.48 -12.38 -5.74
N VAL A 144 0.61 -13.09 -5.97
CA VAL A 144 1.34 -13.12 -7.25
C VAL A 144 1.55 -14.57 -7.71
N PRO A 145 1.75 -14.86 -9.01
CA PRO A 145 2.04 -16.21 -9.48
C PRO A 145 3.29 -16.79 -8.80
N LYS A 146 3.23 -18.04 -8.35
CA LYS A 146 4.35 -18.71 -7.66
C LYS A 146 5.52 -19.11 -8.56
N ASP A 147 5.23 -19.41 -9.82
CA ASP A 147 6.25 -19.74 -10.80
C ASP A 147 6.29 -18.69 -11.91
N ALA A 148 7.47 -18.12 -12.16
CA ALA A 148 7.70 -17.20 -13.29
C ALA A 148 7.45 -17.84 -14.67
N GLY A 149 7.28 -19.18 -14.72
CA GLY A 149 6.94 -19.95 -15.92
C GLY A 149 5.50 -20.47 -15.98
N ALA A 150 4.71 -20.39 -14.90
CA ALA A 150 3.28 -20.65 -14.95
C ALA A 150 2.58 -19.47 -15.65
N THR A 151 1.34 -19.69 -16.13
CA THR A 151 0.54 -18.62 -16.72
C THR A 151 0.57 -17.41 -15.76
N SER A 152 1.06 -16.26 -16.24
CA SER A 152 1.16 -15.03 -15.44
C SER A 152 -0.19 -14.47 -15.01
N ASP A 153 -1.27 -15.17 -15.31
CA ASP A 153 -2.64 -14.79 -15.04
C ASP A 153 -3.15 -15.39 -13.73
N VAL A 154 -3.43 -14.52 -12.77
CA VAL A 154 -4.03 -14.86 -11.48
C VAL A 154 -5.54 -14.63 -11.45
N ALA A 155 -6.15 -14.14 -12.53
CA ALA A 155 -7.61 -14.03 -12.65
C ALA A 155 -8.25 -15.36 -13.08
N THR A 156 -7.96 -16.42 -12.33
CA THR A 156 -8.41 -17.80 -12.62
C THR A 156 -9.17 -18.39 -11.43
N LYS A 157 -9.98 -19.43 -11.67
CA LYS A 157 -10.72 -20.14 -10.62
C LYS A 157 -9.79 -20.66 -9.51
N ALA A 158 -8.66 -21.25 -9.89
CA ALA A 158 -7.73 -21.86 -8.93
C ALA A 158 -7.09 -20.80 -8.02
N ALA A 159 -6.66 -19.67 -8.58
CA ALA A 159 -6.13 -18.55 -7.82
C ALA A 159 -7.18 -17.96 -6.86
N LEU A 160 -8.41 -17.70 -7.34
CA LEU A 160 -9.48 -17.17 -6.49
C LEU A 160 -9.89 -18.14 -5.37
N ALA A 161 -9.79 -19.46 -5.60
CA ALA A 161 -10.03 -20.45 -4.56
C ALA A 161 -8.99 -20.36 -3.42
N GLU A 162 -7.70 -20.19 -3.74
CA GLU A 162 -6.64 -19.97 -2.75
C GLU A 162 -6.82 -18.64 -1.99
N VAL A 163 -7.22 -17.56 -2.69
CA VAL A 163 -7.55 -16.26 -2.07
C VAL A 163 -8.73 -16.40 -1.11
N HIS A 164 -9.80 -17.08 -1.54
CA HIS A 164 -11.01 -17.26 -0.75
C HIS A 164 -10.76 -18.13 0.49
N ASP A 165 -10.00 -19.22 0.37
CA ASP A 165 -9.65 -20.05 1.52
C ASP A 165 -8.88 -19.25 2.58
N LEU A 166 -7.87 -18.49 2.16
CA LEU A 166 -7.10 -17.65 3.06
C LEU A 166 -7.98 -16.56 3.72
N TYR A 167 -8.85 -15.92 2.95
CA TYR A 167 -9.74 -14.89 3.48
C TYR A 167 -10.79 -15.45 4.45
N ARG A 168 -11.29 -16.68 4.21
CA ARG A 168 -12.16 -17.38 5.15
C ARG A 168 -11.45 -17.68 6.47
N GLN A 169 -10.17 -18.05 6.42
CA GLN A 169 -9.38 -18.28 7.63
C GLN A 169 -9.16 -16.96 8.41
N PHE A 170 -8.95 -15.83 7.73
CA PHE A 170 -8.89 -14.50 8.36
C PHE A 170 -10.15 -14.15 9.16
N THR A 171 -11.34 -14.37 8.59
CA THR A 171 -12.60 -14.01 9.27
C THR A 171 -12.95 -14.94 10.43
N GLY A 172 -12.29 -16.11 10.50
CA GLY A 172 -12.32 -17.02 11.63
C GLY A 172 -11.32 -16.73 12.76
N LEU A 173 -10.44 -15.73 12.62
CA LEU A 173 -9.45 -15.42 13.66
C LEU A 173 -10.11 -14.87 14.92
N SER A 174 -9.55 -15.25 16.07
CA SER A 174 -9.87 -14.68 17.37
C SER A 174 -8.64 -14.65 18.27
N VAL A 175 -8.62 -13.70 19.19
CA VAL A 175 -7.53 -13.48 20.15
C VAL A 175 -8.07 -13.27 21.55
N GLU A 176 -7.33 -13.75 22.54
CA GLU A 176 -7.65 -13.50 23.94
C GLU A 176 -6.78 -12.37 24.50
N VAL A 177 -7.43 -11.39 25.13
CA VAL A 177 -6.80 -10.29 25.88
C VAL A 177 -7.51 -10.15 27.21
N ARG A 178 -6.79 -10.33 28.32
CA ARG A 178 -7.31 -10.24 29.69
C ARG A 178 -8.61 -11.05 29.91
N ASN A 179 -8.61 -12.33 29.51
CA ASN A 179 -9.74 -13.26 29.59
C ASN A 179 -10.98 -12.88 28.75
N LYS A 180 -10.82 -11.98 27.78
CA LYS A 180 -11.85 -11.61 26.82
C LYS A 180 -11.43 -12.04 25.42
N THR A 181 -12.34 -12.67 24.68
CA THR A 181 -12.09 -13.12 23.31
C THR A 181 -12.57 -12.07 22.32
N TYR A 182 -11.66 -11.47 21.56
CA TYR A 182 -11.96 -10.55 20.47
C TYR A 182 -11.88 -11.31 19.14
N THR A 183 -12.90 -11.17 18.31
CA THR A 183 -12.95 -11.81 16.98
C THR A 183 -12.56 -10.81 15.88
N THR A 184 -12.27 -11.30 14.66
CA THR A 184 -12.08 -10.44 13.48
C THR A 184 -13.24 -9.46 13.31
N PHE A 185 -14.48 -9.92 13.50
CA PHE A 185 -15.64 -9.04 13.40
C PHE A 185 -15.62 -7.94 14.45
N ASP A 186 -15.16 -8.20 15.68
CA ASP A 186 -15.06 -7.19 16.74
C ASP A 186 -14.03 -6.09 16.43
N LEU A 187 -13.04 -6.36 15.59
CA LEU A 187 -11.90 -5.48 15.35
C LEU A 187 -11.86 -4.89 13.93
N CYS A 188 -12.57 -5.47 12.97
CA CYS A 188 -12.60 -4.97 11.60
C CYS A 188 -13.43 -3.67 11.49
N ALA A 189 -13.08 -2.82 10.53
CA ALA A 189 -13.85 -1.62 10.21
C ALA A 189 -15.16 -2.04 9.53
N ARG A 190 -16.32 -1.54 9.99
CA ARG A 190 -17.64 -1.96 9.47
C ARG A 190 -18.40 -0.84 8.73
N GLY A 191 -17.67 0.04 8.04
CA GLY A 191 -18.26 1.17 7.32
C GLY A 191 -18.67 2.34 8.24
N VAL A 192 -19.60 3.18 7.80
CA VAL A 192 -19.92 4.46 8.48
C VAL A 192 -21.11 4.39 9.43
N LEU A 193 -21.91 3.34 9.36
CA LEU A 193 -23.10 3.20 10.18
C LEU A 193 -22.73 2.66 11.57
N PRO A 194 -23.13 3.33 12.67
CA PRO A 194 -22.88 2.81 14.01
C PRO A 194 -23.70 1.53 14.26
N ASP A 195 -23.21 0.64 15.11
CA ASP A 195 -24.02 -0.48 15.61
C ASP A 195 -25.19 0.11 16.42
N ILE A 196 -26.41 -0.22 16.02
CA ILE A 196 -27.64 0.26 16.64
C ILE A 196 -28.11 -0.81 17.64
N PRO A 197 -28.22 -0.48 18.95
CA PRO A 197 -28.71 -1.42 19.95
C PRO A 197 -30.12 -1.93 19.66
N PRO A 198 -30.48 -3.13 20.17
CA PRO A 198 -31.85 -3.61 20.18
C PRO A 198 -32.83 -2.58 20.75
N GLY A 199 -34.01 -2.46 20.12
CA GLY A 199 -35.09 -1.58 20.58
C GLY A 199 -34.92 -0.09 20.25
N VAL A 200 -33.80 0.35 19.67
CA VAL A 200 -33.61 1.75 19.25
C VAL A 200 -34.38 2.07 17.96
N LEU A 201 -34.41 1.13 17.01
CA LEU A 201 -35.19 1.27 15.78
C LEU A 201 -36.45 0.38 15.85
N PRO A 202 -37.65 0.94 15.65
CA PRO A 202 -38.89 0.16 15.64
C PRO A 202 -38.90 -0.94 14.57
N THR A 203 -38.15 -0.74 13.49
CA THR A 203 -38.02 -1.66 12.36
C THR A 203 -36.98 -2.76 12.59
N MET A 204 -36.14 -2.65 13.62
CA MET A 204 -35.09 -3.62 13.93
C MET A 204 -35.08 -3.92 15.44
N PRO A 205 -36.03 -4.72 15.94
CA PRO A 205 -36.17 -5.01 17.37
C PRO A 205 -34.94 -5.71 17.96
N PHE A 206 -34.14 -6.39 17.12
CA PHE A 206 -32.92 -7.11 17.52
C PHE A 206 -31.63 -6.29 17.37
N GLY A 207 -31.72 -5.00 17.01
CA GLY A 207 -30.59 -4.14 16.70
C GLY A 207 -30.16 -4.23 15.23
N SER A 208 -29.23 -3.37 14.81
CA SER A 208 -28.70 -3.46 13.45
C SER A 208 -27.85 -4.72 13.30
N PRO A 209 -27.98 -5.47 12.19
CA PRO A 209 -27.04 -6.55 11.91
C PRO A 209 -25.62 -5.99 11.85
N PRO A 210 -24.61 -6.76 12.31
CA PRO A 210 -23.23 -6.36 12.15
C PRO A 210 -22.94 -6.23 10.66
N PHE A 211 -22.57 -5.03 10.23
CA PHE A 211 -22.19 -4.77 8.85
C PHE A 211 -20.96 -5.61 8.45
N PRO A 212 -20.84 -5.98 7.17
CA PRO A 212 -19.65 -6.63 6.64
C PRO A 212 -18.38 -5.89 7.05
N CYS A 213 -17.32 -6.64 7.35
CA CYS A 213 -16.00 -6.05 7.47
C CYS A 213 -15.66 -5.37 6.13
N LEU A 214 -15.22 -4.12 6.19
CA LEU A 214 -14.72 -3.41 5.04
C LEU A 214 -13.48 -4.15 4.55
N ALA A 215 -13.59 -4.70 3.35
CA ALA A 215 -12.51 -5.33 2.65
C ALA A 215 -12.62 -5.00 1.17
N ILE A 216 -11.47 -4.99 0.50
CA ILE A 216 -11.39 -4.76 -0.94
C ILE A 216 -10.68 -5.96 -1.54
N SER A 217 -11.38 -6.70 -2.38
CA SER A 217 -10.92 -7.96 -2.98
C SER A 217 -11.62 -8.17 -4.34
N PRO A 218 -11.06 -9.02 -5.22
CA PRO A 218 -11.79 -9.49 -6.41
C PRO A 218 -13.01 -10.35 -6.05
N LEU A 219 -13.02 -10.95 -4.85
CA LEU A 219 -14.11 -11.81 -4.37
C LEU A 219 -15.41 -11.04 -4.18
N GLN A 220 -15.32 -9.70 -4.02
CA GLN A 220 -16.47 -8.81 -4.08
C GLN A 220 -17.30 -9.03 -5.36
N CYS A 221 -16.77 -9.51 -6.47
CA CYS A 221 -17.60 -9.77 -7.66
C CYS A 221 -18.45 -11.06 -7.58
N PHE A 222 -18.25 -11.90 -6.56
CA PHE A 222 -18.77 -13.27 -6.53
C PHE A 222 -19.56 -13.59 -5.26
N SER A 223 -20.33 -14.67 -5.30
CA SER A 223 -21.17 -15.07 -4.18
C SER A 223 -20.39 -15.68 -3.02
N GLU A 224 -19.17 -16.16 -3.23
CA GLU A 224 -18.32 -16.71 -2.17
C GLU A 224 -17.92 -15.67 -1.11
N GLU A 225 -17.90 -14.36 -1.44
CA GLU A 225 -17.73 -13.28 -0.45
C GLU A 225 -18.82 -13.31 0.64
N HIS A 226 -19.99 -13.90 0.34
CA HIS A 226 -21.01 -14.16 1.34
C HIS A 226 -20.46 -14.97 2.52
N ALA A 227 -19.69 -16.03 2.25
CA ALA A 227 -19.26 -17.00 3.25
C ALA A 227 -18.22 -16.44 4.24
N VAL A 228 -17.57 -15.32 3.90
CA VAL A 228 -16.61 -14.66 4.78
C VAL A 228 -17.26 -13.59 5.67
N ASN A 229 -18.52 -13.24 5.45
CA ASN A 229 -19.24 -12.26 6.26
C ASN A 229 -19.70 -12.83 7.61
N HIS A 230 -20.12 -11.95 8.52
CA HIS A 230 -20.66 -12.36 9.81
C HIS A 230 -21.89 -13.28 9.62
N PRO A 231 -22.06 -14.37 10.39
CA PRO A 231 -23.17 -15.32 10.20
C PRO A 231 -24.58 -14.67 10.20
N ILE A 232 -24.79 -13.66 11.04
CA ILE A 232 -26.05 -12.87 11.02
C ILE A 232 -26.24 -12.20 9.65
N TYR A 233 -25.20 -11.58 9.08
CA TYR A 233 -25.28 -10.99 7.74
C TYR A 233 -25.58 -12.06 6.70
N GLN A 234 -24.96 -13.24 6.81
CA GLN A 234 -25.24 -14.36 5.92
C GLN A 234 -26.72 -14.76 5.92
N SER A 235 -27.35 -14.82 7.10
CA SER A 235 -28.77 -15.19 7.18
C SER A 235 -29.74 -14.20 6.53
N ILE A 236 -29.36 -12.92 6.44
CA ILE A 236 -30.22 -11.84 5.94
C ILE A 236 -29.84 -11.38 4.53
N ASP A 237 -28.71 -11.82 3.99
CA ASP A 237 -28.20 -11.39 2.68
C ASP A 237 -29.28 -11.45 1.58
N PRO A 238 -30.09 -12.52 1.44
CA PRO A 238 -31.09 -12.59 0.36
C PRO A 238 -32.18 -11.52 0.42
N ILE A 239 -32.36 -10.86 1.57
CA ILE A 239 -33.35 -9.79 1.80
C ILE A 239 -32.70 -8.48 2.27
N ILE A 240 -31.38 -8.34 2.12
CA ILE A 240 -30.63 -7.23 2.70
C ILE A 240 -31.02 -5.87 2.13
N ASP A 241 -31.44 -5.84 0.87
CA ASP A 241 -31.92 -4.65 0.16
C ASP A 241 -33.22 -4.10 0.75
N GLN A 242 -34.04 -4.95 1.36
CA GLN A 242 -35.26 -4.56 2.08
C GLN A 242 -34.97 -3.96 3.45
N ILE A 243 -33.83 -4.32 4.06
CA ILE A 243 -33.40 -3.84 5.38
C ILE A 243 -32.53 -2.59 5.25
N ILE A 244 -31.63 -2.59 4.28
CA ILE A 244 -30.62 -1.55 4.03
C ILE A 244 -30.78 -1.10 2.58
N PRO A 245 -31.37 0.10 2.35
CA PRO A 245 -31.52 0.63 1.00
C PRO A 245 -30.17 0.71 0.29
N SER A 246 -30.10 0.23 -0.96
CA SER A 246 -28.88 0.15 -1.78
C SER A 246 -27.91 -0.97 -1.42
N ALA A 247 -28.22 -1.82 -0.44
CA ALA A 247 -27.44 -3.03 -0.23
C ALA A 247 -27.55 -3.97 -1.44
N VAL A 248 -26.44 -4.60 -1.78
CA VAL A 248 -26.33 -5.51 -2.91
C VAL A 248 -26.02 -6.91 -2.37
N PRO A 249 -26.98 -7.84 -2.39
CA PRO A 249 -26.75 -9.19 -1.86
C PRO A 249 -25.57 -9.89 -2.55
N TYR A 250 -24.78 -10.65 -1.80
CA TYR A 250 -23.76 -11.53 -2.37
C TYR A 250 -24.38 -12.82 -2.92
N SER A 251 -25.46 -13.30 -2.32
CA SER A 251 -26.17 -14.53 -2.73
C SER A 251 -26.71 -14.51 -4.15
N THR A 252 -26.90 -13.33 -4.75
CA THR A 252 -27.38 -13.17 -6.14
C THR A 252 -26.25 -13.05 -7.16
N ARG A 253 -24.99 -13.00 -6.72
CA ARG A 253 -23.81 -12.85 -7.59
C ARG A 253 -23.43 -14.20 -8.21
N PRO A 254 -22.71 -14.20 -9.35
CA PRO A 254 -22.17 -15.44 -9.90
C PRO A 254 -21.20 -16.08 -8.90
N SER A 255 -21.19 -17.41 -8.84
CA SER A 255 -20.22 -18.18 -8.06
C SER A 255 -18.97 -18.41 -8.91
N PHE A 256 -17.80 -17.96 -8.46
CA PHE A 256 -16.56 -18.24 -9.20
C PHE A 256 -16.25 -19.74 -9.20
N MET A 257 -16.70 -20.48 -8.18
CA MET A 257 -16.56 -21.94 -8.12
C MET A 257 -17.35 -22.66 -9.22
N ASN A 258 -18.43 -22.05 -9.74
CA ASN A 258 -19.23 -22.59 -10.83
C ASN A 258 -18.91 -21.96 -12.21
N SER A 259 -18.10 -20.90 -12.24
CA SER A 259 -17.70 -20.21 -13.48
C SER A 259 -16.45 -20.80 -14.13
N THR A 260 -16.29 -20.56 -15.42
CA THR A 260 -15.03 -20.72 -16.17
C THR A 260 -14.11 -19.52 -15.96
N ASP A 261 -12.81 -19.63 -16.26
CA ASP A 261 -11.88 -18.49 -16.15
C ASP A 261 -12.29 -17.30 -17.03
N ALA A 262 -12.92 -17.56 -18.18
CA ALA A 262 -13.45 -16.50 -19.05
C ALA A 262 -14.63 -15.76 -18.41
N GLU A 263 -15.54 -16.49 -17.75
CA GLU A 263 -16.68 -15.91 -17.03
C GLU A 263 -16.22 -15.14 -15.78
N ILE A 264 -15.20 -15.64 -15.07
CA ILE A 264 -14.56 -14.95 -13.95
C ILE A 264 -14.03 -13.59 -14.41
N LYS A 265 -13.25 -13.57 -15.50
CA LYS A 265 -12.73 -12.32 -16.06
C LYS A 265 -13.83 -11.40 -16.55
N ALA A 266 -14.90 -11.94 -17.13
CA ALA A 266 -16.06 -11.14 -17.54
C ALA A 266 -16.74 -10.47 -16.33
N ALA A 267 -16.93 -11.20 -15.23
CA ALA A 267 -17.48 -10.66 -13.98
C ALA A 267 -16.58 -9.56 -13.38
N LEU A 268 -15.26 -9.81 -13.31
CA LEU A 268 -14.27 -8.83 -12.86
C LEU A 268 -14.17 -7.59 -13.77
N SER A 269 -14.59 -7.72 -15.03
CA SER A 269 -14.65 -6.64 -16.03
C SER A 269 -15.96 -5.85 -15.99
N GLY A 270 -16.85 -6.15 -15.06
CA GLY A 270 -18.15 -5.49 -14.90
C GLY A 270 -18.02 -3.98 -14.78
N LEU A 271 -18.91 -3.25 -15.46
CA LEU A 271 -18.98 -1.79 -15.31
C LEU A 271 -19.58 -1.46 -13.94
N LEU A 272 -18.87 -0.64 -13.16
CA LEU A 272 -19.30 -0.26 -11.82
C LEU A 272 -20.55 0.64 -11.82
N HIS A 273 -20.74 1.41 -12.89
CA HIS A 273 -21.90 2.25 -13.09
C HIS A 273 -22.11 2.51 -14.59
N PRO A 274 -23.34 2.54 -15.11
CA PRO A 274 -23.60 2.78 -16.53
C PRO A 274 -22.97 4.08 -17.06
N SER A 275 -22.91 5.14 -16.25
CA SER A 275 -22.28 6.41 -16.63
C SER A 275 -20.77 6.31 -16.87
N LYS A 276 -20.12 5.22 -16.43
CA LYS A 276 -18.69 4.95 -16.66
C LYS A 276 -18.42 4.24 -17.98
N ALA A 277 -19.45 3.86 -18.75
CA ALA A 277 -19.28 3.17 -20.03
C ALA A 277 -18.50 3.97 -21.08
N ALA A 278 -18.49 5.30 -20.96
CA ALA A 278 -17.75 6.20 -21.86
C ALA A 278 -16.26 6.39 -21.49
N LEU A 279 -15.79 5.76 -20.39
CA LEU A 279 -14.38 5.84 -20.00
C LEU A 279 -13.50 4.97 -20.89
N ALA A 280 -12.19 5.20 -20.84
CA ALA A 280 -11.23 4.43 -21.63
C ALA A 280 -11.29 2.92 -21.27
N PRO A 281 -10.84 2.03 -22.17
CA PRO A 281 -10.67 0.61 -21.89
C PRO A 281 -10.02 0.35 -20.53
N GLY A 282 -10.62 -0.55 -19.73
CA GLY A 282 -10.20 -0.86 -18.35
C GLY A 282 -10.61 0.14 -17.27
N GLN A 283 -11.02 1.37 -17.62
CA GLN A 283 -11.46 2.35 -16.62
C GLN A 283 -12.92 2.14 -16.19
N GLY A 284 -13.18 2.37 -14.91
CA GLY A 284 -14.54 2.26 -14.35
C GLY A 284 -15.09 0.85 -14.26
N ARG A 285 -14.21 -0.16 -14.35
CA ARG A 285 -14.52 -1.58 -14.19
C ARG A 285 -14.08 -2.09 -12.82
N GLY A 286 -14.76 -3.10 -12.31
CA GLY A 286 -14.41 -3.76 -11.07
C GLY A 286 -15.64 -4.35 -10.37
N CYS A 287 -15.61 -4.36 -9.04
CA CYS A 287 -16.64 -5.00 -8.22
C CYS A 287 -17.42 -3.97 -7.40
N VAL A 288 -18.73 -4.19 -7.29
CA VAL A 288 -19.56 -3.47 -6.32
C VAL A 288 -19.42 -4.20 -4.98
N GLY A 289 -19.30 -3.47 -3.88
CA GLY A 289 -19.25 -4.02 -2.53
C GLY A 289 -20.62 -4.51 -2.05
N TYR A 290 -20.76 -4.69 -0.75
CA TYR A 290 -22.06 -5.03 -0.13
C TYR A 290 -23.11 -3.90 -0.24
N ASP A 291 -22.68 -2.69 -0.62
CA ASP A 291 -23.51 -1.52 -0.84
C ASP A 291 -23.18 -0.90 -2.20
N ALA A 292 -24.19 -0.44 -2.94
CA ALA A 292 -24.02 0.07 -4.30
C ALA A 292 -23.14 1.34 -4.40
N SER A 293 -22.97 2.07 -3.30
CA SER A 293 -22.05 3.21 -3.21
C SER A 293 -20.58 2.79 -3.03
N LEU A 294 -20.34 1.56 -2.56
CA LEU A 294 -19.00 0.98 -2.43
C LEU A 294 -18.60 0.35 -3.77
N GLN A 295 -17.85 1.10 -4.57
CA GLN A 295 -17.39 0.64 -5.88
C GLN A 295 -15.87 0.50 -5.88
N TYR A 296 -15.39 -0.72 -6.11
CA TYR A 296 -13.98 -1.07 -6.10
C TYR A 296 -13.49 -1.25 -7.53
N ASN A 297 -12.79 -0.23 -8.05
CA ASN A 297 -12.14 -0.30 -9.36
C ASN A 297 -11.15 -1.48 -9.40
N ALA A 298 -10.88 -2.04 -10.58
CA ALA A 298 -9.92 -3.15 -10.72
C ALA A 298 -8.55 -2.85 -10.08
N ASP A 299 -8.02 -1.63 -10.28
CA ASP A 299 -6.75 -1.17 -9.66
C ASP A 299 -6.77 -1.14 -8.13
N SER A 300 -7.97 -1.15 -7.54
CA SER A 300 -8.13 -1.23 -6.09
C SER A 300 -8.00 -2.64 -5.55
N TRP A 301 -7.96 -3.71 -6.35
CA TRP A 301 -7.79 -5.09 -5.86
C TRP A 301 -6.87 -5.96 -6.74
N GLY A 302 -6.26 -5.42 -7.79
CA GLY A 302 -5.25 -6.13 -8.57
C GLY A 302 -4.30 -5.18 -9.32
N ALA A 303 -3.37 -5.76 -10.08
CA ALA A 303 -2.38 -5.01 -10.85
C ALA A 303 -2.00 -5.71 -12.17
N ASP A 304 -1.34 -4.94 -13.04
CA ASP A 304 -0.83 -5.37 -14.35
C ASP A 304 -1.89 -6.05 -15.23
N PHE A 305 -3.07 -5.45 -15.28
CA PHE A 305 -4.16 -5.92 -16.11
C PHE A 305 -3.83 -5.78 -17.59
N ARG A 306 -4.08 -6.85 -18.35
CA ARG A 306 -4.16 -6.77 -19.81
C ARG A 306 -5.62 -6.77 -20.22
N TRP A 307 -6.07 -5.66 -20.78
CA TRP A 307 -7.44 -5.49 -21.29
C TRP A 307 -7.49 -5.77 -22.80
N GLY A 308 -8.63 -6.29 -23.27
CA GLY A 308 -8.85 -6.63 -24.67
C GLY A 308 -10.31 -6.97 -24.98
N GLY A 309 -10.53 -7.75 -26.04
CA GLY A 309 -11.85 -7.95 -26.64
C GLY A 309 -12.21 -6.88 -27.68
N GLN A 310 -13.35 -7.01 -28.34
CA GLN A 310 -13.77 -6.09 -29.42
C GLN A 310 -13.80 -4.62 -28.97
N ASP A 311 -14.15 -4.37 -27.71
CA ASP A 311 -14.25 -3.02 -27.15
C ASP A 311 -13.07 -2.64 -26.22
N GLY A 312 -12.03 -3.48 -26.13
CA GLY A 312 -10.95 -3.33 -25.12
C GLY A 312 -11.45 -3.46 -23.67
N ALA A 313 -12.68 -3.91 -23.50
CA ALA A 313 -13.46 -3.89 -22.27
C ALA A 313 -13.19 -5.07 -21.33
N THR A 314 -12.70 -6.18 -21.87
CA THR A 314 -12.65 -7.46 -21.16
C THR A 314 -11.24 -7.71 -20.67
N MET A 315 -11.11 -8.06 -19.39
CA MET A 315 -9.87 -8.50 -18.80
C MET A 315 -9.42 -9.79 -19.50
N LEU A 316 -8.22 -9.78 -20.07
CA LEU A 316 -7.59 -10.97 -20.63
C LEU A 316 -6.72 -11.66 -19.59
N GLU A 317 -6.09 -10.88 -18.71
CA GLU A 317 -5.10 -11.31 -17.74
C GLU A 317 -4.98 -10.29 -16.59
N ALA A 318 -4.68 -10.76 -15.39
CA ALA A 318 -4.18 -9.96 -14.27
C ALA A 318 -2.93 -10.63 -13.71
N LYS A 319 -1.87 -9.88 -13.37
CA LYS A 319 -0.63 -10.50 -12.82
C LYS A 319 -0.49 -10.46 -11.32
N ALA A 320 -1.34 -9.69 -10.65
CA ALA A 320 -1.42 -9.70 -9.21
C ALA A 320 -2.85 -9.45 -8.75
N LEU A 321 -3.22 -10.08 -7.64
CA LEU A 321 -4.41 -9.76 -6.87
C LEU A 321 -4.00 -9.22 -5.51
N LYS A 322 -4.95 -8.56 -4.87
CA LYS A 322 -4.79 -7.88 -3.60
C LYS A 322 -6.07 -8.06 -2.79
N LEU A 323 -5.89 -8.40 -1.53
CA LEU A 323 -6.90 -8.32 -0.48
C LEU A 323 -6.49 -7.21 0.48
N MET A 324 -7.32 -6.18 0.61
CA MET A 324 -7.13 -5.16 1.65
C MET A 324 -8.19 -5.36 2.72
N THR A 325 -7.77 -5.68 3.94
CA THR A 325 -8.64 -5.75 5.11
C THR A 325 -8.41 -4.53 5.98
N PHE A 326 -9.48 -4.01 6.56
CA PHE A 326 -9.45 -2.78 7.34
C PHE A 326 -9.76 -3.10 8.80
N PHE A 327 -8.87 -2.69 9.69
CA PHE A 327 -9.11 -2.69 11.12
C PHE A 327 -9.71 -1.36 11.53
N GLU A 328 -10.71 -1.43 12.40
CA GLU A 328 -11.37 -0.26 12.94
C GLU A 328 -10.40 0.52 13.81
N ALA A 329 -10.51 1.85 13.76
CA ALA A 329 -9.75 2.69 14.66
C ALA A 329 -10.15 2.42 16.12
N THR A 330 -9.18 2.40 17.05
CA THR A 330 -9.40 2.02 18.45
C THR A 330 -10.57 2.78 19.10
N ALA A 331 -10.65 4.10 18.93
CA ALA A 331 -11.73 4.92 19.49
C ALA A 331 -13.10 4.58 18.88
N LYS A 332 -13.13 4.22 17.60
CA LYS A 332 -14.37 3.85 16.92
C LYS A 332 -14.84 2.46 17.32
N ALA A 333 -13.91 1.50 17.42
CA ALA A 333 -14.18 0.16 17.93
C ALA A 333 -14.68 0.25 19.37
N GLN A 334 -14.02 1.05 20.22
CA GLN A 334 -14.45 1.29 21.60
C GLN A 334 -15.87 1.84 21.66
N ALA A 335 -16.20 2.90 20.90
CA ALA A 335 -17.53 3.48 20.88
C ALA A 335 -18.60 2.47 20.43
N ARG A 336 -18.28 1.66 19.42
CA ARG A 336 -19.18 0.62 18.90
C ARG A 336 -19.39 -0.52 19.90
N MET A 337 -18.30 -0.99 20.51
CA MET A 337 -18.35 -2.04 21.53
C MET A 337 -19.00 -1.56 22.82
N ALA A 338 -18.92 -0.28 23.18
CA ALA A 338 -19.62 0.26 24.34
C ALA A 338 -21.15 0.07 24.24
N LEU A 339 -21.69 0.01 23.02
CA LEU A 339 -23.11 -0.20 22.75
C LEU A 339 -23.52 -1.68 22.74
N THR A 340 -22.62 -2.58 22.36
CA THR A 340 -22.94 -3.99 22.06
C THR A 340 -22.29 -4.99 23.02
N LYS A 341 -21.09 -4.67 23.53
CA LYS A 341 -20.25 -5.48 24.42
C LYS A 341 -19.47 -4.55 25.38
N PRO A 342 -20.14 -3.87 26.33
CA PRO A 342 -19.53 -2.80 27.13
C PRO A 342 -18.28 -3.25 27.91
N ASP A 343 -18.25 -4.49 28.41
CA ASP A 343 -17.09 -5.03 29.13
C ASP A 343 -15.84 -5.19 28.24
N TYR A 344 -16.01 -5.20 26.92
CA TYR A 344 -14.93 -5.29 25.92
C TYR A 344 -14.50 -3.91 25.40
N ALA A 345 -15.15 -2.82 25.80
CA ALA A 345 -14.90 -1.47 25.31
C ALA A 345 -13.71 -0.78 26.02
N VAL A 346 -12.61 -1.49 26.22
CA VAL A 346 -11.39 -0.97 26.84
C VAL A 346 -10.37 -0.70 25.73
N ALA A 347 -9.95 0.56 25.56
CA ALA A 347 -9.14 1.00 24.43
C ALA A 347 -7.80 0.23 24.34
N GLU A 348 -7.14 0.01 25.48
CA GLU A 348 -5.87 -0.72 25.55
C GLU A 348 -6.06 -2.19 25.16
N ASP A 349 -7.16 -2.82 25.61
CA ASP A 349 -7.47 -4.20 25.26
C ASP A 349 -7.73 -4.35 23.76
N ILE A 350 -8.46 -3.39 23.16
CA ILE A 350 -8.77 -3.35 21.72
C ILE A 350 -7.50 -3.18 20.88
N GLU A 351 -6.60 -2.28 21.30
CA GLU A 351 -5.33 -2.05 20.61
C GLU A 351 -4.43 -3.30 20.68
N GLU A 352 -4.31 -3.91 21.86
CA GLU A 352 -3.58 -5.17 22.04
C GLU A 352 -4.20 -6.31 21.21
N ALA A 353 -5.53 -6.43 21.21
CA ALA A 353 -6.23 -7.44 20.43
C ALA A 353 -6.01 -7.25 18.92
N THR A 354 -6.06 -6.01 18.43
CA THR A 354 -5.80 -5.67 17.02
C THR A 354 -4.37 -6.07 16.63
N MET A 355 -3.38 -5.75 17.47
CA MET A 355 -1.98 -6.12 17.24
C MET A 355 -1.78 -7.64 17.21
N ARG A 356 -2.36 -8.37 18.17
CA ARG A 356 -2.28 -9.84 18.23
C ARG A 356 -2.95 -10.48 17.00
N LEU A 357 -4.10 -9.98 16.59
CA LEU A 357 -4.85 -10.52 15.45
C LEU A 357 -4.10 -10.29 14.14
N SER A 358 -3.47 -9.12 13.96
CA SER A 358 -2.63 -8.87 12.78
C SER A 358 -1.38 -9.76 12.78
N GLY A 359 -0.74 -9.98 13.93
CA GLY A 359 0.35 -10.94 14.06
C GLY A 359 -0.06 -12.37 13.68
N MET A 360 -1.29 -12.78 14.05
CA MET A 360 -1.85 -14.07 13.63
C MET A 360 -2.15 -14.11 12.13
N TRP A 361 -2.66 -13.02 11.56
CA TRP A 361 -2.92 -12.92 10.13
C TRP A 361 -1.64 -13.02 9.30
N ASP A 362 -0.58 -12.30 9.69
CA ASP A 362 0.73 -12.38 9.06
C ASP A 362 1.35 -13.79 9.16
N ALA A 363 1.21 -14.46 10.30
CA ALA A 363 1.62 -15.86 10.45
C ALA A 363 0.83 -16.78 9.50
N LEU A 364 -0.47 -16.57 9.38
CA LEU A 364 -1.33 -17.34 8.49
C LEU A 364 -0.98 -17.11 7.01
N CYS A 365 -0.68 -15.87 6.59
CA CYS A 365 -0.21 -15.58 5.24
C CYS A 365 1.09 -16.32 4.91
N ARG A 366 2.05 -16.39 5.86
CA ARG A 366 3.30 -17.15 5.67
C ARG A 366 3.05 -18.66 5.54
N GLU A 367 2.17 -19.21 6.37
CA GLU A 367 1.79 -20.62 6.30
C GLU A 367 1.13 -20.93 4.96
N GLN A 368 0.21 -20.07 4.52
CA GLN A 368 -0.49 -20.24 3.25
C GLN A 368 0.43 -20.09 2.05
N HIS A 369 1.39 -19.16 2.08
CA HIS A 369 2.43 -19.04 1.05
C HIS A 369 3.17 -20.38 0.82
N ALA A 370 3.48 -21.11 1.91
CA ALA A 370 4.13 -22.41 1.81
C ALA A 370 3.21 -23.50 1.22
N LYS A 371 1.91 -23.49 1.56
CA LYS A 371 0.92 -24.48 1.12
C LYS A 371 0.38 -24.26 -0.29
N ASN A 372 0.26 -23.00 -0.70
CA ASN A 372 -0.34 -22.64 -1.98
C ASN A 372 0.46 -23.21 -3.15
N THR A 373 -0.26 -23.56 -4.20
CA THR A 373 0.28 -24.14 -5.42
C THR A 373 0.29 -23.14 -6.56
N VAL A 374 -0.66 -22.19 -6.57
CA VAL A 374 -0.82 -21.21 -7.64
C VAL A 374 -0.21 -19.87 -7.26
N LEU A 375 -0.45 -19.41 -6.02
CA LEU A 375 -0.13 -18.06 -5.58
C LEU A 375 0.97 -18.02 -4.52
N GLU A 376 1.92 -17.12 -4.69
CA GLU A 376 2.71 -16.57 -3.59
C GLU A 376 1.90 -15.52 -2.85
N VAL A 377 1.88 -15.63 -1.53
CA VAL A 377 1.21 -14.68 -0.64
C VAL A 377 2.27 -13.82 0.06
N SER A 378 2.02 -12.53 0.16
CA SER A 378 2.82 -11.60 0.97
C SER A 378 1.91 -10.59 1.66
N ASN A 379 2.12 -10.36 2.95
CA ASN A 379 1.31 -9.42 3.72
C ASN A 379 2.11 -8.16 4.05
N PHE A 380 1.48 -7.00 3.88
CA PHE A 380 2.03 -5.69 4.17
C PHE A 380 1.09 -4.97 5.12
N GLU A 381 1.57 -4.63 6.32
CA GLU A 381 0.74 -4.01 7.35
C GLU A 381 1.32 -2.68 7.81
N ASP A 382 0.42 -1.74 8.07
CA ASP A 382 0.74 -0.42 8.65
C ASP A 382 0.65 -0.44 10.19
N LEU A 383 0.98 -1.59 10.80
CA LEU A 383 0.75 -1.87 12.23
C LEU A 383 2.02 -1.83 13.09
N GLN A 384 3.15 -1.40 12.52
CA GLN A 384 4.44 -1.33 13.21
C GLN A 384 4.80 0.06 13.72
#